data_AF-A0A1B0ESR3-F1
#
_entry.id   AF-A0A1B0ESR3-F1
#
_cell.length_a   1.000
_cell.length_b   1.000
_cell.length_c   1.000
_cell.angle_alpha   90.00
_cell.angle_beta   90.00
_cell.angle_gamma   90.00
#
_symmetry.space_group_name_H-M   'P 1'
#
loop_
_entity.id
_entity.type
_entity.pdbx_description
1 polymer ?
#
loop_
_entity_poly.entity_id
_entity_poly.type
_entity_poly.pdbx_seq_one_letter_code
_entity_poly.pdbx_strand_id
1 'polypeptide(L)'
;MSLGKDSHILLNGGIGCLWFLLWAIYIKRNPASDPRISAKERAYIESSLAGKNLREDTKIPWKLLLTSKAVWAQTIVTIVDAYFSFTYMTQIPAYLKDILNYNLGTSGFLAAIPFLLFIILTPVTSIVSDFLRSRKILSTKTIRHSSRVPLRTIKPASVGATTPGIVAIVLENPITTDA
;
A
#
# COMPACT_ATOMS: atom_id res chain seq x y z
N MET A 1 -29.14 -32.59 -13.90
CA MET A 1 -28.77 -31.44 -13.05
C MET A 1 -27.46 -30.80 -13.55
N SER A 2 -27.41 -30.31 -14.81
CA SER A 2 -26.28 -29.54 -15.36
C SER A 2 -26.71 -28.17 -15.90
N LEU A 3 -27.95 -28.02 -16.40
CA LEU A 3 -28.44 -26.77 -17.00
C LEU A 3 -28.33 -25.52 -16.12
N GLY A 4 -28.39 -25.64 -14.79
CA GLY A 4 -28.34 -24.49 -13.88
C GLY A 4 -26.93 -23.91 -13.66
N LYS A 5 -25.86 -24.69 -13.86
CA LYS A 5 -24.48 -24.20 -13.72
C LYS A 5 -24.01 -23.51 -14.99
N ASP A 6 -24.45 -24.02 -16.14
CA ASP A 6 -24.11 -23.49 -17.45
C ASP A 6 -24.75 -22.11 -17.68
N SER A 7 -25.97 -21.89 -17.18
CA SER A 7 -26.67 -20.59 -17.33
C SER A 7 -25.98 -19.44 -16.58
N HIS A 8 -25.45 -19.67 -15.38
CA HIS A 8 -24.73 -18.64 -14.62
C HIS A 8 -23.44 -18.23 -15.34
N ILE A 9 -22.72 -19.18 -15.94
CA ILE A 9 -21.50 -18.90 -16.70
C ILE A 9 -21.81 -18.07 -17.94
N LEU A 10 -22.87 -18.43 -18.67
CA LEU A 10 -23.32 -17.69 -19.85
C LEU A 10 -23.79 -16.27 -19.49
N LEU A 11 -24.51 -16.10 -18.38
CA LEU A 11 -24.96 -14.80 -17.90
C LEU A 11 -23.79 -13.88 -17.55
N ASN A 12 -22.86 -14.34 -16.71
CA ASN A 12 -21.70 -13.55 -16.30
C ASN A 12 -20.74 -13.29 -17.47
N GLY A 13 -20.55 -14.26 -18.35
CA GLY A 13 -19.79 -14.09 -19.58
C GLY A 13 -20.39 -13.02 -20.50
N GLY A 14 -21.72 -13.06 -20.70
CA GLY A 14 -22.44 -12.07 -21.51
C GLY A 14 -22.33 -10.66 -20.93
N ILE A 15 -22.47 -10.51 -19.61
CA ILE A 15 -22.29 -9.23 -18.90
C ILE A 15 -20.86 -8.70 -19.08
N GLY A 16 -19.85 -9.57 -18.97
CA GLY A 16 -18.45 -9.22 -19.20
C GLY A 16 -18.18 -8.76 -20.64
N CYS A 17 -18.74 -9.46 -21.63
CA CYS A 17 -18.64 -9.07 -23.04
C CYS A 17 -19.32 -7.72 -23.31
N LEU A 18 -20.52 -7.51 -22.77
CA LEU A 18 -21.22 -6.23 -22.89
C LEU A 18 -20.42 -5.09 -22.25
N TRP A 19 -19.86 -5.30 -21.06
CA TRP A 19 -19.03 -4.32 -20.38
C TRP A 19 -17.75 -4.00 -21.17
N PHE A 20 -17.09 -5.00 -21.74
CA PHE A 20 -15.91 -4.78 -22.59
C PHE A 20 -16.24 -3.97 -23.83
N LEU A 21 -17.37 -4.24 -24.49
CA LEU A 21 -17.82 -3.46 -25.65
C LEU A 21 -18.07 -1.99 -25.27
N LEU A 22 -18.73 -1.74 -24.14
CA LEU A 22 -18.90 -0.39 -23.61
C LEU A 22 -17.52 0.26 -23.36
N TRP A 23 -16.61 -0.42 -22.67
CA TRP A 23 -15.27 0.07 -22.40
C TRP A 23 -14.49 0.41 -23.68
N ALA A 24 -14.53 -0.45 -24.70
CA ALA A 24 -13.84 -0.26 -25.98
C ALA A 24 -14.41 0.94 -26.79
N ILE A 25 -15.71 1.21 -26.67
CA ILE A 25 -16.35 2.35 -27.32
C ILE A 25 -16.02 3.64 -26.58
N TYR A 26 -16.12 3.64 -25.24
CA TYR A 26 -16.03 4.84 -24.41
C TYR A 26 -14.59 5.27 -24.06
N ILE A 27 -13.65 4.35 -23.89
CA ILE A 27 -12.29 4.68 -23.42
C ILE A 27 -11.32 4.73 -24.59
N LYS A 28 -10.74 5.91 -24.82
CA LYS A 28 -9.70 6.15 -25.83
C LYS A 28 -8.33 6.30 -25.16
N ARG A 29 -7.30 5.72 -25.79
CA ARG A 29 -5.94 5.69 -25.24
C ARG A 29 -5.22 7.04 -25.27
N ASN A 30 -5.59 7.93 -26.18
CA ASN A 30 -4.89 9.20 -26.37
C ASN A 30 -5.86 10.37 -26.15
N PRO A 31 -5.57 11.28 -25.19
CA PRO A 31 -6.40 12.47 -24.97
C PRO A 31 -6.45 13.37 -26.19
N ALA A 32 -5.47 13.32 -27.10
CA ALA A 32 -5.49 14.05 -28.35
C ALA A 32 -6.45 13.46 -29.41
N SER A 33 -6.87 12.20 -29.25
CA SER A 33 -7.78 11.50 -30.16
C SER A 33 -9.22 11.41 -29.64
N ASP A 34 -9.50 11.96 -28.46
CA ASP A 34 -10.83 11.92 -27.87
C ASP A 34 -11.66 13.13 -28.36
N PRO A 35 -12.76 12.93 -29.09
CA PRO A 35 -13.62 14.02 -29.53
C PRO A 35 -14.43 14.66 -28.38
N ARG A 36 -14.49 14.03 -27.20
CA ARG A 36 -15.32 14.46 -26.07
C ARG A 36 -14.59 15.32 -25.05
N ILE A 37 -13.26 15.47 -25.17
CA ILE A 37 -12.48 16.28 -24.24
C ILE A 37 -12.57 17.78 -24.58
N SER A 38 -12.79 18.62 -23.56
CA SER A 38 -12.79 20.07 -23.74
C SER A 38 -11.37 20.57 -24.03
N ALA A 39 -11.24 21.57 -24.93
CA ALA A 39 -9.95 22.18 -25.25
C ALA A 39 -9.21 22.72 -24.00
N LYS A 40 -9.96 23.20 -23.00
CA LYS A 40 -9.41 23.67 -21.71
C LYS A 40 -8.82 22.54 -20.87
N GLU A 41 -9.52 21.41 -20.79
CA GLU A 41 -9.07 20.22 -20.06
C GLU A 41 -7.85 19.59 -20.75
N ARG A 42 -7.88 19.51 -22.09
CA ARG A 42 -6.75 19.05 -22.88
C ARG A 42 -5.50 19.90 -22.63
N ALA A 43 -5.62 21.22 -22.66
CA ALA A 43 -4.50 22.11 -22.37
C ALA A 43 -3.97 21.95 -20.93
N TYR A 44 -4.86 21.69 -19.95
CA TYR A 44 -4.44 21.40 -18.57
C TYR A 44 -3.66 20.09 -18.45
N ILE A 45 -4.09 19.03 -19.13
CA ILE A 45 -3.41 17.73 -19.13
C ILE A 45 -2.06 17.85 -19.85
N GLU A 46 -2.03 18.46 -21.04
CA GLU A 46 -0.82 18.63 -21.83
C GLU A 46 0.21 19.50 -21.10
N SER A 47 -0.20 20.61 -20.47
CA SER A 47 0.69 21.44 -19.65
C SER A 47 1.20 20.71 -18.39
N SER A 48 0.39 19.86 -17.77
CA SER A 48 0.80 19.02 -16.63
C SER A 48 1.78 17.90 -17.04
N LEU A 49 1.74 17.48 -18.31
CA LEU A 49 2.65 16.49 -18.88
C LEU A 49 3.92 17.11 -19.46
N ALA A 50 3.90 18.38 -19.89
CA ALA A 50 4.97 19.06 -20.63
C ALA A 50 6.34 19.16 -19.90
N GLY A 51 6.47 18.70 -18.66
CA GLY A 51 7.74 18.59 -17.92
C GLY A 51 8.18 17.16 -17.59
N LYS A 52 7.40 16.14 -17.97
CA LYS A 52 7.73 14.73 -17.78
C LYS A 52 8.02 14.15 -19.15
N ASN A 53 9.29 13.91 -19.46
CA ASN A 53 9.71 13.21 -20.67
C ASN A 53 9.11 11.78 -20.65
N LEU A 54 7.87 11.65 -21.13
CA LEU A 54 7.15 10.38 -21.30
C LEU A 54 7.46 9.74 -22.66
N ARG A 55 8.39 10.34 -23.41
CA ARG A 55 8.88 9.84 -24.69
C ARG A 55 10.37 9.53 -24.56
N GLU A 56 10.73 8.41 -25.17
CA GLU A 56 12.03 7.73 -25.20
C GLU A 56 12.34 6.84 -24.00
N ASP A 57 12.22 5.53 -24.26
CA ASP A 57 13.09 4.40 -23.89
C ASP A 57 13.98 4.55 -22.64
N THR A 58 13.42 5.13 -21.59
CA THR A 58 14.11 5.34 -20.33
C THR A 58 14.20 4.00 -19.64
N LYS A 59 15.39 3.38 -19.66
CA LYS A 59 15.66 2.12 -18.94
C LYS A 59 15.20 2.27 -17.49
N ILE A 60 14.13 1.54 -17.14
CA ILE A 60 13.55 1.57 -15.80
C ILE A 60 14.63 1.11 -14.80
N PRO A 61 15.00 1.94 -13.81
CA PRO A 61 16.08 1.61 -12.88
C PRO A 61 15.59 0.62 -11.82
N TRP A 62 15.45 -0.64 -12.19
CA TRP A 62 14.95 -1.72 -11.33
C TRP A 62 15.64 -1.82 -9.98
N LYS A 63 16.97 -1.67 -9.94
CA LYS A 63 17.75 -1.71 -8.69
C LYS A 63 17.38 -0.57 -7.73
N LEU A 64 17.13 0.63 -8.27
CA LEU A 64 16.77 1.81 -7.47
C LEU A 64 15.33 1.68 -6.93
N LEU A 65 14.41 1.16 -7.73
CA LEU A 65 13.03 0.89 -7.30
C LEU A 65 13.01 -0.17 -6.19
N LEU A 66 13.74 -1.28 -6.38
CA LEU A 66 13.82 -2.36 -5.40
C LEU A 66 14.63 -2.01 -4.15
N THR A 67 15.42 -0.93 -4.16
CA THR A 67 16.16 -0.47 -2.97
C THR A 67 15.41 0.66 -2.24
N SER A 68 14.31 1.16 -2.81
CA SER A 68 13.52 2.23 -2.22
C SER A 68 12.73 1.76 -0.99
N LYS A 69 12.88 2.48 0.13
CA LYS A 69 12.13 2.22 1.38
C LYS A 69 10.62 2.30 1.18
N ALA A 70 10.15 3.22 0.34
CA ALA A 70 8.72 3.40 0.08
C ALA A 70 8.11 2.18 -0.61
N VAL A 71 8.85 1.53 -1.51
CA VAL A 71 8.39 0.34 -2.21
C VAL A 71 8.28 -0.83 -1.24
N TRP A 72 9.31 -1.06 -0.40
CA TRP A 72 9.23 -2.11 0.62
C TRP A 72 8.15 -1.87 1.67
N ALA A 73 7.95 -0.62 2.10
CA ALA A 73 6.86 -0.28 3.01
C ALA A 73 5.50 -0.64 2.40
N GLN A 74 5.27 -0.28 1.13
CA GLN A 74 4.04 -0.65 0.42
C GLN A 74 3.91 -2.17 0.27
N THR A 75 4.99 -2.87 -0.10
CA THR A 75 4.99 -4.33 -0.24
C THR A 75 4.56 -5.02 1.05
N ILE A 76 5.12 -4.62 2.19
CA ILE A 76 4.76 -5.19 3.50
C ILE A 76 3.29 -4.92 3.80
N VAL A 77 2.81 -3.71 3.58
CA VAL A 77 1.39 -3.36 3.78
C VAL A 77 0.49 -4.26 2.94
N THR A 78 0.81 -4.45 1.65
CA THR A 78 0.03 -5.32 0.76
C THR A 78 0.08 -6.80 1.17
N ILE A 79 1.21 -7.29 1.68
CA ILE A 79 1.32 -8.66 2.20
C ILE A 79 0.44 -8.84 3.44
N VAL A 80 0.49 -7.90 4.38
CA VAL A 80 -0.34 -7.93 5.59
C VAL A 80 -1.82 -7.85 5.24
N ASP A 81 -2.19 -6.98 4.31
CA ASP A 81 -3.56 -6.84 3.82
C ASP A 81 -4.07 -8.12 3.14
N ALA A 82 -3.25 -8.77 2.31
CA ALA A 82 -3.59 -10.05 1.70
C ALA A 82 -3.77 -11.17 2.74
N TYR A 83 -2.87 -11.25 3.72
CA TYR A 83 -2.97 -12.22 4.81
C TYR A 83 -4.22 -11.99 5.67
N PHE A 84 -4.49 -10.73 6.03
CA PHE A 84 -5.66 -10.36 6.80
C PHE A 84 -6.95 -10.67 6.04
N SER A 85 -7.01 -10.31 4.75
CA SER A 85 -8.16 -10.60 3.89
C SER A 85 -8.44 -12.11 3.78
N PHE A 86 -7.41 -12.93 3.59
CA PHE A 86 -7.54 -14.38 3.56
C PHE A 86 -8.01 -14.96 4.89
N THR A 87 -7.42 -14.50 6.00
CA THR A 87 -7.79 -14.93 7.35
C THR A 87 -9.24 -14.54 7.65
N TYR A 88 -9.62 -13.29 7.36
CA TYR A 88 -10.98 -12.80 7.54
C TYR A 88 -12.00 -13.64 6.76
N MET A 89 -11.72 -13.91 5.48
CA MET A 89 -12.62 -14.68 4.62
C MET A 89 -12.78 -16.14 5.05
N THR A 90 -11.75 -16.74 5.64
CA THR A 90 -11.77 -18.15 6.08
C THR A 90 -12.32 -18.31 7.51
N GLN A 91 -11.98 -17.40 8.41
CA GLN A 91 -12.37 -17.49 9.82
C GLN A 91 -13.80 -17.00 10.08
N ILE A 92 -14.32 -16.06 9.28
CA ILE A 92 -15.71 -15.59 9.48
C ILE A 92 -16.76 -16.68 9.32
N PRO A 93 -16.75 -17.47 8.23
CA PRO A 93 -17.73 -18.54 8.07
C PRO A 93 -17.64 -19.59 9.17
N ALA A 94 -16.41 -19.93 9.60
CA ALA A 94 -16.16 -20.88 10.69
C ALA A 94 -16.70 -20.34 12.03
N TYR A 95 -16.40 -19.09 12.37
CA TYR A 95 -16.86 -18.44 13.60
C TYR A 95 -18.40 -18.33 13.67
N LEU A 96 -19.04 -17.89 12.58
CA LEU A 96 -20.49 -17.74 12.51
C LEU A 96 -21.22 -19.08 12.62
N LYS A 97 -20.62 -20.16 12.10
CA LYS A 97 -21.19 -21.50 12.17
C LYS A 97 -20.97 -22.15 13.53
N ASP A 98 -19.73 -22.18 14.02
CA ASP A 98 -19.35 -23.04 15.15
C ASP A 98 -19.64 -22.40 16.51
N ILE A 99 -19.52 -21.07 16.61
CA ILE A 99 -19.74 -20.34 17.87
C ILE A 99 -21.14 -19.73 17.90
N LEU A 100 -21.55 -19.08 16.81
CA LEU A 100 -22.83 -18.38 16.76
C LEU A 100 -24.00 -19.28 16.30
N ASN A 101 -23.73 -20.54 15.92
CA ASN A 101 -24.74 -21.52 15.45
C ASN A 101 -25.69 -20.95 14.39
N TYR A 102 -25.16 -20.07 13.53
CA TYR A 102 -25.97 -19.24 12.66
C TYR A 102 -26.23 -19.92 11.31
N ASN A 103 -27.47 -19.88 10.81
CA ASN A 103 -27.84 -20.49 9.53
C ASN A 103 -27.35 -19.62 8.36
N LEU A 104 -26.26 -20.05 7.72
CA LEU A 104 -25.59 -19.34 6.62
C LEU A 104 -26.51 -19.10 5.40
N GLY A 105 -27.63 -19.83 5.27
CA GLY A 105 -28.54 -19.72 4.12
C GLY A 105 -29.46 -18.50 4.11
N THR A 106 -29.77 -17.91 5.28
CA THR A 106 -30.79 -16.84 5.40
C THR A 106 -30.20 -15.44 5.63
N SER A 107 -28.89 -15.33 5.85
CA SER A 107 -28.29 -14.12 6.41
C SER A 107 -27.26 -13.44 5.52
N GLY A 108 -27.46 -13.55 4.20
CA GLY A 108 -26.65 -12.83 3.21
C GLY A 108 -26.61 -11.31 3.44
N PHE A 109 -27.64 -10.74 4.07
CA PHE A 109 -27.65 -9.33 4.47
C PHE A 109 -26.58 -8.99 5.51
N LEU A 110 -26.42 -9.82 6.55
CA LEU A 110 -25.44 -9.59 7.62
C LEU A 110 -24.01 -9.73 7.08
N ALA A 111 -23.80 -10.67 6.16
CA ALA A 111 -22.54 -10.84 5.44
C ALA A 111 -22.22 -9.67 4.51
N ALA A 112 -23.23 -8.92 4.03
CA ALA A 112 -23.04 -7.75 3.16
C ALA A 112 -22.66 -6.46 3.91
N ILE A 113 -22.94 -6.37 5.22
CA ILE A 113 -22.63 -5.20 6.06
C ILE A 113 -21.16 -4.76 5.97
N PRO A 114 -20.15 -5.62 6.17
CA PRO A 114 -18.74 -5.20 6.10
C PRO A 114 -18.36 -4.66 4.72
N PHE A 115 -18.93 -5.23 3.65
CA PHE A 115 -18.69 -4.75 2.28
C PHE A 115 -19.34 -3.38 2.03
N LEU A 116 -20.55 -3.16 2.53
CA LEU A 116 -21.23 -1.86 2.44
C LEU A 116 -20.47 -0.77 3.20
N LEU A 117 -20.01 -1.08 4.42
CA LEU A 117 -19.16 -0.17 5.19
C LEU A 117 -17.87 0.16 4.44
N PHE A 118 -17.22 -0.84 3.83
CA PHE A 118 -16.02 -0.62 3.03
C PHE A 118 -16.27 0.33 1.83
N ILE A 119 -17.38 0.15 1.11
CA ILE A 119 -17.76 1.02 -0.01
C ILE A 119 -17.94 2.49 0.44
N ILE A 120 -18.48 2.72 1.64
CA ILE A 120 -18.70 4.07 2.16
C ILE A 120 -17.40 4.68 2.71
N LEU A 121 -16.57 3.90 3.38
CA LEU A 121 -15.34 4.39 4.02
C LEU A 121 -14.22 4.70 3.01
N THR A 122 -14.16 3.98 1.89
CA THR A 122 -13.14 4.20 0.85
C THR A 122 -13.14 5.64 0.27
N PRO A 123 -14.26 6.23 -0.17
CA PRO A 123 -14.27 7.61 -0.64
C PRO A 123 -13.99 8.61 0.48
N VAL A 124 -14.47 8.36 1.70
CA VAL A 124 -14.21 9.24 2.86
C VAL A 124 -12.71 9.31 3.14
N THR A 125 -12.02 8.17 3.19
CA THR A 125 -10.57 8.14 3.41
C THR A 125 -9.79 8.81 2.26
N SER A 126 -10.28 8.69 1.02
CA SER A 126 -9.68 9.36 -0.15
C SER A 126 -9.80 10.90 -0.04
N ILE A 127 -11.00 11.40 0.28
CA ILE A 127 -11.26 12.84 0.48
C ILE A 127 -10.42 13.37 1.66
N VAL A 128 -10.38 12.64 2.77
CA VAL A 128 -9.57 13.01 3.94
C VAL A 128 -8.08 13.05 3.58
N SER A 129 -7.59 12.10 2.78
CA SER A 129 -6.19 12.07 2.32
C SER A 129 -5.85 13.29 1.47
N ASP A 130 -6.71 13.65 0.52
CA ASP A 130 -6.52 14.84 -0.32
C ASP A 130 -6.64 16.13 0.49
N PHE A 131 -7.54 16.18 1.47
CA PHE A 131 -7.66 17.30 2.41
C PHE A 131 -6.39 17.47 3.26
N LEU A 132 -5.85 16.37 3.83
CA LEU A 132 -4.60 16.39 4.60
C LEU A 132 -3.41 16.80 3.74
N ARG A 133 -3.38 16.39 2.46
CA ARG A 133 -2.34 16.75 1.51
C ARG A 133 -2.40 18.23 1.10
N SER A 134 -3.60 18.76 0.85
CA SER A 134 -3.80 20.18 0.50
C SER A 134 -3.40 21.13 1.62
N ARG A 135 -3.53 20.70 2.89
CA ARG A 135 -3.11 21.48 4.07
C ARG A 135 -1.62 21.32 4.47
N LYS A 136 -0.82 20.53 3.73
CA LYS A 136 0.62 20.27 3.99
C LYS A 136 0.95 19.83 5.44
N ILE A 137 -0.01 19.24 6.17
CA ILE A 137 0.18 18.80 7.57
C ILE A 137 1.17 17.63 7.63
N LEU A 138 1.19 16.77 6.59
CA LEU A 138 2.21 15.74 6.40
C LEU A 138 3.47 16.34 5.73
N SER A 139 4.16 17.18 6.49
CA SER A 139 5.44 17.78 6.12
C SER A 139 6.53 16.70 6.02
N THR A 140 6.98 16.43 4.79
CA THR A 140 8.19 15.66 4.45
C THR A 140 9.49 16.18 5.09
N LYS A 141 9.42 17.19 5.97
CA LYS A 141 10.57 17.73 6.72
C LYS A 141 10.90 16.94 8.00
N THR A 142 9.95 16.23 8.62
CA THR A 142 10.19 15.50 9.88
C THR A 142 10.93 14.17 9.68
N ILE A 143 10.65 13.45 8.58
CA ILE A 143 11.32 12.18 8.26
C ILE A 143 12.81 12.40 7.92
N ARG A 144 13.17 13.56 7.36
CA ARG A 144 14.57 13.93 7.05
C ARG A 144 15.42 14.22 8.29
N HIS A 145 14.80 14.51 9.44
CA HIS A 145 15.51 14.70 10.71
C HIS A 145 15.86 13.35 11.36
N SER A 146 14.94 12.38 11.31
CA SER A 146 15.16 11.02 11.82
C SER A 146 16.23 10.24 11.03
N SER A 147 16.36 10.48 9.72
CA SER A 147 17.31 9.75 8.87
C SER A 147 18.71 10.38 8.76
N ARG A 148 19.01 11.44 9.52
CA ARG A 148 20.29 12.18 9.49
C ARG A 148 21.09 12.03 10.78
N VAL A 149 21.12 10.83 11.36
CA VAL A 149 22.28 10.42 12.16
C VAL A 149 23.28 9.80 11.18
N PRO A 150 24.30 10.54 10.72
CA PRO A 150 25.25 9.99 9.77
C PRO A 150 26.15 8.97 10.49
N LEU A 151 26.10 7.72 10.04
CA LEU A 151 27.06 6.63 10.30
C LEU A 151 28.47 6.93 9.74
N ARG A 152 28.94 8.18 9.85
CA ARG A 152 30.23 8.67 9.37
C ARG A 152 31.28 8.87 10.47
N THR A 153 31.01 8.41 11.69
CA THR A 153 32.02 8.34 12.78
C THR A 153 32.65 6.96 12.96
N ILE A 154 32.19 5.92 12.26
CA ILE A 154 32.85 4.61 12.30
C ILE A 154 33.83 4.53 11.13
N LYS A 155 35.03 5.10 11.31
CA LYS A 155 36.21 4.71 10.51
C LYS A 155 36.67 3.32 11.01
N PRO A 156 36.82 2.32 10.13
CA PRO A 156 37.38 1.02 10.50
C PRO A 156 38.91 1.08 10.51
N ALA A 157 39.51 1.93 11.36
CA ALA A 157 40.96 2.11 11.42
C ALA A 157 41.52 2.46 12.81
N SER A 158 40.73 2.32 13.88
CA SER A 158 41.21 2.53 15.25
C SER A 158 40.75 1.43 16.21
N VAL A 159 40.71 0.19 15.71
CA VAL A 159 40.51 -1.06 16.50
C VAL A 159 41.71 -1.37 17.41
N GLY A 160 42.71 -0.48 17.51
CA GLY A 160 43.98 -0.81 18.20
C GLY A 160 44.50 0.15 19.26
N ALA A 161 43.80 1.20 19.71
CA ALA A 161 44.51 2.26 20.47
C ALA A 161 43.79 2.94 21.66
N THR A 162 42.59 2.55 22.09
CA THR A 162 41.92 3.24 23.22
C THR A 162 41.11 2.34 24.13
N THR A 163 41.66 1.16 24.47
CA THR A 163 41.24 0.41 25.66
C THR A 163 42.38 0.37 26.67
N PRO A 164 42.48 1.40 27.55
CA PRO A 164 43.00 1.13 28.89
C PRO A 164 42.13 1.74 30.03
N GLY A 165 41.00 2.39 29.72
CA GLY A 165 40.20 3.08 30.75
C GLY A 165 39.08 2.25 31.40
N ILE A 166 38.44 1.34 30.65
CA ILE A 166 37.26 0.60 31.13
C ILE A 166 37.63 -0.73 31.80
N VAL A 167 38.83 -1.27 31.55
CA VAL A 167 39.33 -2.49 32.20
C VAL A 167 39.92 -2.19 33.60
N ALA A 168 40.43 -0.98 33.84
CA ALA A 168 40.93 -0.57 35.16
C ALA A 168 39.82 -0.41 36.21
N ILE A 169 38.58 -0.14 35.80
CA ILE A 169 37.43 0.04 36.72
C ILE A 169 36.85 -1.31 37.18
N VAL A 170 37.24 -2.43 36.57
CA VAL A 170 36.72 -3.78 36.91
C VAL A 170 37.72 -4.60 37.76
N LEU A 171 38.98 -4.17 37.92
CA LEU A 171 40.00 -4.92 38.65
C LEU A 171 40.42 -4.34 40.01
N GLU A 172 39.80 -3.25 40.48
CA GLU A 172 40.23 -2.59 41.71
C GLU A 172 39.03 -2.23 42.61
N ASN A 173 38.34 -3.26 43.11
CA ASN A 173 37.58 -3.15 44.35
C ASN A 173 38.24 -4.07 45.40
N PRO A 174 38.90 -3.51 46.42
CA PRO A 174 39.57 -4.29 47.45
C PRO A 174 38.54 -4.92 48.37
N ILE A 175 38.78 -6.19 48.66
CA ILE A 175 38.17 -6.95 49.74
C ILE A 175 38.51 -6.25 51.08
N THR A 176 37.45 -5.68 51.68
CA THR A 176 37.09 -5.65 53.12
C THR A 176 37.99 -4.92 54.12
N THR A 177 37.42 -3.87 54.72
CA THR A 177 37.65 -3.52 56.14
C THR A 177 36.29 -3.25 56.80
N ASP A 178 36.08 -3.95 57.92
CA ASP A 178 35.21 -3.67 59.06
C ASP A 178 33.80 -4.30 59.13
N ALA A 179 33.71 -5.21 60.13
CA ALA A 179 32.60 -5.99 60.70
C ALA A 179 32.35 -7.40 60.12
#